data_AF-A0A0B1YTT9-F1
#
_entry.id   AF-A0A0B1YTT9-F1
#
_cell.length_a   1.000
_cell.length_b   1.000
_cell.length_c   1.000
_cell.angle_alpha   90.00
_cell.angle_beta   90.00
_cell.angle_gamma   90.00
#
_symmetry.space_group_name_H-M   'P 1'
#
loop_
_entity.id
_entity.type
_entity.pdbx_description
1 polymer ?
#
loop_
_entity_poly.entity_id
_entity_poly.type
_entity_poly.pdbx_seq_one_letter_code
_entity_poly.pdbx_strand_id
1 'polypeptide(L)'
;MDFKRQVVEATFQPGASVSLIAREHDVNANLVFRWRHQYQQGLFGAVSQSATLLPVQLIEAPIDLPQVLQPQAECHSEIAVEVGKAKLRITGAPDPQSLQFVLQQLLR
;
A
#
# COMPACT_ATOMS: atom_id res chain seq x y z
N MET A 1 20.40 -11.58 19.06
CA MET A 1 20.42 -10.37 18.19
C MET A 1 20.37 -9.09 19.03
N ASP A 2 20.42 -9.23 20.34
CA ASP A 2 20.02 -8.23 21.33
C ASP A 2 21.17 -7.28 21.65
N PHE A 3 22.41 -7.78 21.64
CA PHE A 3 23.60 -6.94 21.82
C PHE A 3 23.73 -5.83 20.76
N LYS A 4 23.58 -6.18 19.46
CA LYS A 4 23.68 -5.18 18.39
C LYS A 4 22.56 -4.14 18.49
N ARG A 5 21.37 -4.57 18.90
CA ARG A 5 20.21 -3.69 19.12
C ARG A 5 20.48 -2.73 20.29
N GLN A 6 20.93 -3.26 21.43
CA GLN A 6 21.27 -2.48 22.62
C GLN A 6 22.33 -1.41 22.33
N VAL A 7 23.41 -1.79 21.63
CA VAL A 7 24.47 -0.84 21.22
C VAL A 7 23.89 0.25 20.32
N VAL A 8 23.03 -0.10 19.37
CA VAL A 8 22.40 0.88 18.47
C VAL A 8 21.42 1.78 19.22
N GLU A 9 20.58 1.25 20.11
CA GLU A 9 19.63 2.03 20.91
C GLU A 9 20.34 3.02 21.84
N ALA A 10 21.46 2.63 22.45
CA ALA A 10 22.29 3.52 23.25
C ALA A 10 22.78 4.72 22.42
N THR A 11 23.08 4.53 21.13
CA THR A 11 23.52 5.62 20.25
C THR A 11 22.41 6.59 19.84
N PHE A 12 21.13 6.27 20.09
CA PHE A 12 20.01 7.16 19.83
C PHE A 12 19.63 8.03 21.05
N GLN A 13 20.30 7.84 22.20
CA GLN A 13 20.09 8.70 23.36
C GLN A 13 20.58 10.13 23.08
N PRO A 14 19.88 11.17 23.59
CA PRO A 14 20.28 12.55 23.39
C PRO A 14 21.68 12.81 23.99
N GLY A 15 22.59 13.37 23.19
CA GLY A 15 23.98 13.62 23.57
C GLY A 15 24.92 12.41 23.44
N ALA A 16 24.44 11.25 22.96
CA ALA A 16 25.29 10.08 22.75
C ALA A 16 26.24 10.26 21.55
N SER A 17 27.51 9.90 21.75
CA SER A 17 28.50 9.81 20.68
C SER A 17 28.70 8.36 20.26
N VAL A 18 28.55 8.09 18.96
CA VAL A 18 28.74 6.76 18.38
C VAL A 18 30.14 6.21 18.70
N SER A 19 31.18 7.05 18.62
CA SER A 19 32.56 6.65 18.90
C SER A 19 32.80 6.32 20.38
N LEU A 20 32.09 6.99 21.29
CA LEU A 20 32.20 6.73 22.73
C LEU A 20 31.57 5.38 23.06
N ILE A 21 30.33 5.16 22.61
CA ILE A 21 29.60 3.91 22.83
C ILE A 21 30.33 2.74 22.17
N ALA A 22 30.87 2.94 20.97
CA ALA A 22 31.70 1.94 20.31
C ALA A 22 32.89 1.51 21.17
N ARG A 23 33.58 2.47 21.82
CA ARG A 23 34.71 2.16 22.72
C ARG A 23 34.28 1.49 24.02
N GLU A 24 33.14 1.89 24.62
CA GLU A 24 32.62 1.26 25.83
C GLU A 24 32.25 -0.21 25.62
N HIS A 25 31.77 -0.55 24.42
CA HIS A 25 31.40 -1.91 24.05
C HIS A 25 32.52 -2.68 23.32
N ASP A 26 33.72 -2.09 23.17
CA ASP A 26 34.85 -2.63 22.40
C ASP A 26 34.49 -3.05 20.96
N VAL A 27 33.65 -2.23 20.31
CA VAL A 27 33.16 -2.44 18.94
C VAL A 27 33.77 -1.39 18.00
N ASN A 28 34.02 -1.77 16.75
CA ASN A 28 34.42 -0.80 15.72
C ASN A 28 33.28 0.19 15.43
N ALA A 29 33.54 1.50 15.51
CA ALA A 29 32.55 2.54 15.27
C ALA A 29 31.87 2.43 13.88
N ASN A 30 32.60 2.01 12.84
CA ASN A 30 32.05 1.80 11.50
C ASN A 30 30.99 0.68 11.49
N LEU A 31 31.16 -0.32 12.34
CA LEU A 31 30.20 -1.40 12.49
C LEU A 31 28.91 -0.90 13.16
N VAL A 32 29.04 -0.02 14.15
CA VAL A 32 27.90 0.64 14.80
C VAL A 32 27.12 1.53 13.83
N PHE A 33 27.81 2.27 12.94
CA PHE A 33 27.14 3.03 11.87
C PHE A 33 26.33 2.15 10.92
N ARG A 34 26.89 1.01 10.51
CA ARG A 34 26.19 0.04 9.67
C ARG A 34 24.97 -0.53 10.40
N TRP A 35 25.09 -0.85 11.68
CA TRP A 35 23.97 -1.36 12.47
C TRP A 35 22.88 -0.30 12.69
N ARG A 36 23.23 0.97 12.88
CA ARG A 36 22.25 2.08 12.94
C ARG A 36 21.42 2.16 11.67
N HIS A 37 22.06 2.05 10.50
CA HIS A 37 21.37 2.08 9.22
C HIS A 37 20.41 0.89 9.07
N GLN A 38 20.88 -0.31 9.39
CA GLN A 38 20.06 -1.52 9.35
C GLN A 38 18.90 -1.48 10.37
N TYR A 39 19.10 -0.87 11.53
CA TYR A 39 18.08 -0.66 12.55
C TYR A 39 16.96 0.27 12.07
N GLN A 40 17.31 1.38 11.41
CA GLN A 40 16.33 2.28 10.78
C GLN A 40 15.54 1.63 9.64
N GLN A 41 16.15 0.66 8.95
CA GLN A 41 15.50 -0.15 7.91
C GLN A 41 14.61 -1.28 8.48
N GLY A 42 14.49 -1.41 9.81
CA GLY A 42 13.68 -2.45 10.44
C GLY A 42 14.29 -3.86 10.38
N LEU A 43 15.54 -4.00 9.91
CA LEU A 43 16.21 -5.30 9.76
C LEU A 43 16.58 -5.94 11.10
N PHE A 44 16.44 -5.20 12.20
CA PHE A 44 16.77 -5.67 13.55
C PHE A 44 15.58 -6.30 14.27
N GLY A 45 14.43 -6.46 13.58
CA GLY A 45 13.13 -6.86 14.13
C GLY A 45 12.26 -5.63 14.41
N ALA A 46 11.00 -5.81 14.84
CA ALA A 46 10.06 -4.70 15.09
C ALA A 46 10.73 -3.61 15.94
N VAL A 47 11.00 -2.48 15.31
CA VAL A 47 11.41 -1.27 16.00
C VAL A 47 10.10 -0.61 16.32
N SER A 48 9.69 -0.62 17.59
CA SER A 48 8.60 0.22 18.09
C SER A 48 9.06 1.68 18.06
N GLN A 49 9.44 2.18 16.89
CA GLN A 49 9.42 3.60 16.63
C GLN A 49 7.94 3.92 16.58
N SER A 50 7.44 4.46 17.69
CA SER A 50 6.22 5.24 17.70
C SER A 50 6.47 6.43 16.77
N ALA A 51 6.30 6.20 15.47
CA ALA A 51 6.31 7.27 14.50
C ALA A 51 5.13 8.16 14.87
N THR A 52 5.44 9.34 15.42
CA THR A 52 4.42 10.34 15.71
C THR A 52 3.86 10.80 14.38
N LEU A 53 2.67 10.31 14.03
CA LEU A 53 1.93 10.79 12.87
C LEU A 53 1.52 12.23 13.16
N LEU A 54 2.07 13.16 12.40
CA LEU A 54 1.65 14.55 12.49
C LEU A 54 0.38 14.72 11.64
N PRO A 55 -0.72 15.26 12.20
CA PRO A 55 -1.92 15.52 11.42
C PRO A 55 -1.60 16.56 10.35
N VAL A 56 -1.73 16.17 9.09
CA VAL A 56 -1.68 17.11 7.96
C VAL A 56 -3.09 17.66 7.76
N GLN A 57 -3.27 18.96 7.97
CA GLN A 57 -4.51 19.64 7.60
C GLN A 57 -4.49 19.89 6.09
N LEU A 58 -5.38 19.23 5.36
CA LEU A 58 -5.60 19.50 3.95
C LEU A 58 -6.37 20.82 3.84
N ILE A 59 -5.65 21.89 3.54
CA ILE A 59 -6.28 23.17 3.20
C ILE A 59 -6.80 23.00 1.77
N GLU A 60 -8.11 23.06 1.58
CA GLU A 60 -8.73 23.16 0.26
C GLU A 60 -8.34 24.52 -0.34
N ALA A 61 -7.12 24.59 -0.89
CA ALA A 61 -6.81 25.60 -1.86
C ALA A 61 -7.69 25.32 -3.09
N PRO A 62 -8.32 26.33 -3.71
CA PRO A 62 -8.95 26.15 -5.01
C PRO A 62 -7.84 25.90 -6.01
N ILE A 63 -7.48 24.63 -6.17
CA ILE A 63 -6.66 24.19 -7.27
C ILE A 63 -7.64 24.02 -8.42
N ASP A 64 -7.49 24.86 -9.45
CA ASP A 64 -8.10 24.65 -10.76
C ASP A 64 -7.44 23.39 -11.37
N LEU A 65 -7.78 22.23 -10.81
CA LEU A 65 -7.40 20.94 -11.35
C LEU A 65 -8.40 20.66 -12.47
N PRO A 66 -7.94 20.45 -13.72
CA PRO A 66 -8.81 19.87 -14.72
C PRO A 66 -9.37 18.58 -14.11
N GLN A 67 -10.69 18.44 -14.11
CA GLN A 67 -11.36 17.26 -13.60
C GLN A 67 -10.71 16.04 -14.25
N VAL A 68 -9.85 15.35 -13.50
CA VAL A 68 -9.42 14.02 -13.88
C VAL A 68 -10.68 13.19 -13.73
N LEU A 69 -11.33 12.93 -14.86
CA LEU A 69 -12.38 11.94 -14.97
C LEU A 69 -11.79 10.70 -14.28
N GLN A 70 -12.26 10.39 -13.07
CA GLN A 70 -12.02 9.09 -12.50
C GLN A 70 -12.50 8.10 -13.57
N PRO A 71 -11.67 7.13 -13.99
CA PRO A 71 -12.19 6.02 -14.77
C PRO A 71 -13.29 5.44 -13.89
N GLN A 72 -14.54 5.68 -14.27
CA GLN A 72 -15.66 4.96 -13.69
C GLN A 72 -15.24 3.51 -13.77
N ALA A 73 -15.24 2.78 -12.65
CA ALA A 73 -15.05 1.34 -12.70
C ALA A 73 -16.12 0.84 -13.65
N GLU A 74 -15.74 0.59 -14.89
CA GLU A 74 -16.65 0.17 -15.92
C GLU A 74 -16.99 -1.26 -15.53
N CYS A 75 -18.12 -1.42 -14.83
CA CYS A 75 -18.73 -2.70 -14.57
C CYS A 75 -19.19 -3.26 -15.93
N HIS A 76 -18.23 -3.71 -16.74
CA HIS A 76 -18.45 -4.46 -17.96
C HIS A 76 -18.86 -5.87 -17.56
N SER A 77 -20.05 -6.01 -16.97
CA SER A 77 -20.68 -7.33 -16.85
C SER A 77 -21.09 -7.76 -18.26
N GLU A 78 -20.50 -8.85 -18.72
CA GLU A 78 -20.82 -9.47 -20.00
C GLU A 78 -21.58 -10.77 -19.77
N ILE A 79 -22.75 -10.90 -20.40
CA ILE A 79 -23.55 -12.12 -20.41
C ILE A 79 -23.58 -12.63 -21.85
N ALA A 80 -22.98 -13.79 -22.09
CA ALA A 80 -23.01 -14.48 -23.38
C ALA A 80 -23.94 -15.70 -23.31
N VAL A 81 -24.85 -15.82 -24.28
CA VAL A 81 -25.82 -16.92 -24.39
C VAL A 81 -25.70 -17.53 -25.78
N GLU A 82 -25.58 -18.85 -25.87
CA GLU A 82 -25.48 -19.59 -27.12
C GLU A 82 -26.62 -20.60 -27.22
N VAL A 83 -27.45 -20.49 -28.26
CA VAL A 83 -28.59 -21.37 -28.52
C VAL A 83 -28.52 -21.86 -29.96
N GLY A 84 -28.06 -23.11 -30.15
CA GLY A 84 -27.92 -23.71 -31.48
C GLY A 84 -26.89 -22.99 -32.35
N LYS A 85 -27.35 -22.28 -33.39
CA LYS A 85 -26.50 -21.44 -34.28
C LYS A 85 -26.51 -19.96 -33.89
N ALA A 86 -27.30 -19.56 -32.88
CA ALA A 86 -27.45 -18.18 -32.46
C ALA A 86 -26.56 -17.88 -31.26
N LYS A 87 -25.83 -16.76 -31.32
CA LYS A 87 -24.99 -16.25 -30.24
C LYS A 87 -25.44 -14.85 -29.86
N LEU A 88 -25.80 -14.66 -28.59
CA LEU A 88 -26.18 -13.38 -28.00
C LEU A 88 -25.10 -12.92 -27.02
N ARG A 89 -24.71 -11.65 -27.10
CA ARG A 89 -23.75 -11.00 -26.22
C ARG A 89 -24.39 -9.73 -25.65
N ILE A 90 -24.53 -9.66 -24.33
CA ILE A 90 -25.10 -8.51 -23.61
C ILE A 90 -24.00 -7.92 -22.74
N THR A 91 -23.73 -6.62 -22.88
CA THR A 91 -22.70 -5.89 -22.12
C THR A 91 -23.33 -4.81 -21.26
N GLY A 92 -22.87 -4.67 -20.01
CA GLY A 92 -23.36 -3.68 -19.05
C GLY A 92 -24.36 -4.27 -18.05
N ALA A 93 -25.26 -3.44 -17.52
CA ALA A 93 -26.32 -3.86 -16.59
C ALA A 93 -27.66 -4.00 -17.35
N PRO A 94 -27.98 -5.19 -17.90
CA PRO A 94 -29.23 -5.36 -18.62
C PRO A 94 -30.42 -5.29 -17.67
N ASP A 95 -31.46 -4.59 -18.13
CA ASP A 95 -32.75 -4.61 -17.46
C ASP A 95 -33.33 -6.05 -17.47
N PRO A 96 -33.84 -6.56 -16.32
CA PRO A 96 -34.33 -7.93 -16.20
C PRO A 96 -35.46 -8.26 -17.18
N GLN A 97 -36.35 -7.31 -17.49
CA GLN A 97 -37.48 -7.54 -18.39
C GLN A 97 -37.02 -7.70 -19.83
N SER A 98 -36.05 -6.87 -20.25
CA SER A 98 -35.43 -6.94 -21.57
C SER A 98 -34.69 -8.27 -21.76
N LEU A 99 -33.94 -8.71 -20.75
CA LEU A 99 -33.22 -9.99 -20.77
C LEU A 99 -34.19 -11.18 -20.87
N GLN A 100 -35.28 -11.16 -20.11
CA GLN A 100 -36.30 -12.20 -20.16
C GLN A 100 -36.98 -12.30 -21.53
N PHE A 101 -37.31 -11.16 -22.15
CA PHE A 101 -37.91 -11.13 -23.48
C PHE A 101 -36.98 -11.73 -24.54
N VAL A 102 -35.71 -11.34 -24.53
CA VAL A 102 -34.72 -11.83 -25.51
C VAL A 102 -34.47 -13.33 -25.35
N LEU A 103 -34.36 -13.83 -24.11
CA LEU A 103 -34.23 -15.27 -23.85
C LEU A 103 -35.45 -16.07 -24.33
N GLN A 104 -36.67 -15.55 -24.15
CA GLN A 104 -37.89 -16.21 -24.63
C GLN A 104 -37.96 -16.30 -26.16
N GLN A 105 -37.47 -15.29 -26.88
CA GLN A 105 -37.42 -15.33 -28.34
C GLN A 105 -36.36 -16.30 -28.85
N LEU A 106 -35.25 -16.47 -28.13
CA LEU A 106 -34.18 -17.40 -28.50
C LEU A 106 -34.48 -18.87 -28.20
N LEU A 107 -35.38 -19.16 -27.25
CA LEU A 107 -35.78 -20.51 -26.87
C LEU A 107 -37.01 -21.04 -27.63
N ARG A 108 -37.56 -20.28 -28.59
CA ARG A 108 -38.60 -20.74 -29.52
C ARG A 108 -38.01 -21.46 -30.72
#